data_AF-A0A7K3XDW6-F1
#
_entry.id   AF-A0A7K3XDW6-F1
#
_cell.length_a   1.000
_cell.length_b   1.000
_cell.length_c   1.000
_cell.angle_alpha   90.00
_cell.angle_beta   90.00
_cell.angle_gamma   90.00
#
_symmetry.space_group_name_H-M   'P 1'
#
loop_
_entity.id
_entity.type
_entity.pdbx_description
1 polymer ?
#
loop_
_entity_poly.entity_id
_entity_poly.type
_entity_poly.pdbx_seq_one_letter_code
_entity_poly.pdbx_strand_id
1 'polypeptide(L)'
;MNNKNPFHAWQNLVIRNSKSVILDKLENLIQDDGGIFKNDPAIMEFRSLALQFRLSLLLDWGRNAEALAWLCLETELNPTNIEARAMKEQLKKQLRFIPDGNTMTITKTTEGPVFNWGPVAGMRRLKAIVERNILLPLKEHEMYEKNNVSIPKGLLLYGPPGCGKTFIVKRIAALLRFHFI
;
A
#
# COMPACT_ATOMS: atom_id res chain seq x y z
N MET A 1 -39.80 -2.35 -13.66
CA MET A 1 -39.14 -1.02 -13.58
C MET A 1 -38.26 -0.97 -12.33
N ASN A 2 -36.98 -1.33 -12.43
CA ASN A 2 -35.86 -0.74 -11.68
C ASN A 2 -34.59 -1.50 -12.07
N ASN A 3 -34.09 -1.20 -13.27
CA ASN A 3 -32.73 -1.57 -13.66
C ASN A 3 -31.78 -0.63 -12.90
N LYS A 4 -31.64 -0.84 -11.58
CA LYS A 4 -30.60 -0.20 -10.79
C LYS A 4 -29.31 -0.92 -11.11
N ASN A 5 -28.73 -0.58 -12.26
CA ASN A 5 -27.39 -1.02 -12.61
C ASN A 5 -26.49 -0.69 -11.41
N PRO A 6 -25.88 -1.68 -10.75
CA PRO A 6 -25.11 -1.46 -9.52
C PRO A 6 -24.06 -0.38 -9.76
N PHE A 7 -23.49 -0.31 -10.96
CA PHE A 7 -22.54 0.71 -11.39
C PHE A 7 -23.02 2.15 -11.14
N HIS A 8 -24.30 2.45 -11.36
CA HIS A 8 -24.86 3.78 -11.13
C HIS A 8 -25.00 4.11 -9.64
N ALA A 9 -25.30 3.13 -8.79
CA ALA A 9 -25.33 3.31 -7.36
C ALA A 9 -23.92 3.58 -6.81
N TRP A 10 -22.93 2.86 -7.35
CA TRP A 10 -21.52 3.03 -7.00
C TRP A 10 -20.96 4.38 -7.48
N GLN A 11 -21.28 4.83 -8.69
CA GLN A 11 -20.90 6.17 -9.17
C GLN A 11 -21.45 7.29 -8.27
N ASN A 12 -22.71 7.18 -7.85
CA ASN A 12 -23.30 8.16 -6.93
C ASN A 12 -22.62 8.14 -5.55
N LEU A 13 -22.17 6.98 -5.08
CA LEU A 13 -21.38 6.87 -3.84
C LEU A 13 -20.01 7.55 -3.97
N VAL A 14 -19.37 7.43 -5.14
CA VAL A 14 -18.07 8.06 -5.41
C VAL A 14 -18.16 9.58 -5.44
N ILE A 15 -19.22 10.13 -6.04
CA ILE A 15 -19.44 11.58 -6.11
C ILE A 15 -19.72 12.17 -4.72
N ARG A 16 -20.38 11.42 -3.84
CA ARG A 16 -20.86 11.91 -2.54
C ARG A 16 -19.88 11.73 -1.38
N ASN A 17 -18.87 10.88 -1.50
CA ASN A 17 -17.98 10.52 -0.40
C ASN A 17 -16.51 10.78 -0.74
N SER A 18 -15.67 10.97 0.28
CA SER A 18 -14.23 11.06 0.09
C SER A 18 -13.64 9.70 -0.32
N LYS A 19 -12.52 9.76 -1.04
CA LYS A 19 -11.79 8.57 -1.55
C LYS A 19 -11.52 7.52 -0.47
N SER A 20 -11.17 7.95 0.75
CA SER A 20 -10.91 7.07 1.90
C SER A 20 -12.18 6.35 2.38
N VAL A 21 -13.30 7.04 2.50
CA VAL A 21 -14.58 6.46 2.97
C VAL A 21 -15.09 5.40 2.00
N ILE A 22 -14.87 5.59 0.70
CA ILE A 22 -15.26 4.63 -0.33
C ILE A 22 -14.42 3.35 -0.22
N LEU A 23 -13.10 3.49 -0.05
CA LEU A 23 -12.22 2.33 0.11
C LEU A 23 -12.49 1.58 1.40
N ASP A 24 -12.78 2.28 2.50
CA ASP A 24 -13.13 1.63 3.76
C ASP A 24 -14.44 0.82 3.64
N LYS A 25 -15.47 1.39 3.00
CA LYS A 25 -16.71 0.67 2.70
C LYS A 25 -16.48 -0.55 1.80
N LEU A 26 -15.67 -0.41 0.75
CA LEU A 26 -15.33 -1.53 -0.13
C LEU A 26 -14.51 -2.59 0.59
N GLU A 27 -13.62 -2.19 1.50
CA GLU A 27 -12.81 -3.13 2.28
C GLU A 27 -13.66 -3.98 3.19
N ASN A 28 -14.57 -3.35 3.93
CA ASN A 28 -15.52 -4.05 4.79
C ASN A 28 -16.40 -5.03 3.99
N LEU A 29 -16.83 -4.64 2.79
CA LEU A 29 -17.64 -5.52 1.92
C LEU A 29 -16.84 -6.66 1.30
N ILE A 30 -15.56 -6.46 0.99
CA ILE A 30 -14.69 -7.52 0.47
C ILE A 30 -14.30 -8.48 1.59
N GLN A 31 -14.08 -7.98 2.80
CA GLN A 31 -13.72 -8.77 3.98
C GLN A 31 -14.91 -9.49 4.61
N ASP A 32 -16.14 -9.03 4.37
CA ASP A 32 -17.35 -9.75 4.77
C ASP A 32 -17.35 -11.14 4.11
N ASP A 33 -17.26 -12.17 4.92
CA ASP A 33 -17.26 -13.56 4.49
C ASP A 33 -18.67 -14.03 4.11
N GLY A 34 -19.70 -13.20 4.28
CA GLY A 34 -21.09 -13.52 4.02
C GLY A 34 -21.69 -14.44 5.09
N GLY A 35 -20.95 -14.73 6.17
CA GLY A 35 -21.36 -15.60 7.27
C GLY A 35 -21.97 -16.92 6.80
N ILE A 36 -23.24 -17.12 7.12
CA ILE A 36 -24.02 -18.32 6.76
C ILE A 36 -24.25 -18.47 5.24
N PHE A 37 -24.08 -17.42 4.46
CA PHE A 37 -24.26 -17.38 3.00
C PHE A 37 -22.94 -17.31 2.24
N LYS A 38 -21.82 -17.67 2.86
CA LYS A 38 -20.48 -17.64 2.24
C LYS A 38 -20.35 -18.42 0.92
N ASN A 39 -21.17 -19.45 0.74
CA ASN A 39 -21.20 -20.30 -0.47
C ASN A 39 -22.32 -19.89 -1.45
N ASP A 40 -23.06 -18.82 -1.15
CA ASP A 40 -24.09 -18.32 -2.06
C ASP A 40 -23.41 -17.65 -3.27
N PRO A 41 -23.70 -18.11 -4.51
CA PRO A 41 -23.13 -17.52 -5.72
C PRO A 41 -23.35 -16.01 -5.82
N ALA A 42 -24.48 -15.49 -5.33
CA ALA A 42 -24.78 -14.07 -5.38
C ALA A 42 -23.87 -13.23 -4.47
N ILE A 43 -23.49 -13.77 -3.30
CA ILE A 43 -22.57 -13.10 -2.37
C ILE A 43 -21.13 -13.15 -2.90
N MET A 44 -20.74 -14.27 -3.51
CA MET A 44 -19.44 -14.39 -4.17
C MET A 44 -19.30 -13.44 -5.37
N GLU A 45 -20.33 -13.32 -6.21
CA GLU A 45 -20.39 -12.36 -7.31
C GLU A 45 -20.35 -10.92 -6.81
N PHE A 46 -21.03 -10.61 -5.70
CA PHE A 46 -21.03 -9.28 -5.12
C PHE A 46 -19.63 -8.88 -4.60
N ARG A 47 -18.91 -9.80 -3.94
CA ARG A 47 -17.52 -9.58 -3.51
C ARG A 47 -16.57 -9.39 -4.69
N SER A 48 -16.73 -10.20 -5.75
CA SER A 48 -15.97 -10.05 -6.99
C SER A 48 -16.20 -8.69 -7.64
N LEU A 49 -17.45 -8.24 -7.73
CA LEU A 49 -17.81 -6.93 -8.28
C LEU A 49 -17.26 -5.78 -7.42
N ALA A 50 -17.30 -5.91 -6.09
CA ALA A 50 -16.73 -4.93 -5.18
C ALA A 50 -15.21 -4.83 -5.32
N LEU A 51 -14.51 -5.95 -5.50
CA LEU A 51 -13.08 -5.98 -5.76
C LEU A 51 -12.74 -5.34 -7.11
N GLN A 52 -13.45 -5.70 -8.18
CA GLN A 52 -13.28 -5.09 -9.50
C GLN A 52 -13.46 -3.57 -9.45
N PHE A 53 -14.48 -3.10 -8.71
CA PHE A 53 -14.73 -1.67 -8.54
C PHE A 53 -13.66 -0.98 -7.68
N ARG A 54 -13.16 -1.64 -6.63
CA ARG A 54 -12.02 -1.12 -5.85
C ARG A 54 -10.78 -0.98 -6.75
N LEU A 55 -10.49 -1.98 -7.58
CA LEU A 55 -9.37 -1.98 -8.50
C LEU A 55 -9.49 -0.86 -9.54
N SER A 56 -10.67 -0.68 -10.15
CA SER A 56 -10.88 0.41 -11.11
C SER A 56 -10.65 1.78 -10.46
N LEU A 57 -11.18 2.01 -9.25
CA LEU A 57 -10.96 3.25 -8.52
C LEU A 57 -9.48 3.47 -8.14
N LEU A 58 -8.79 2.42 -7.69
CA LEU A 58 -7.37 2.52 -7.33
C LEU A 58 -6.51 2.86 -8.56
N LEU A 59 -6.79 2.26 -9.71
CA LEU A 59 -6.10 2.56 -10.96
C LEU A 59 -6.40 3.99 -11.45
N ASP A 60 -7.67 4.41 -11.43
CA ASP A 60 -8.07 5.78 -11.78
C ASP A 60 -7.43 6.83 -10.85
N TRP A 61 -7.21 6.46 -9.58
CA TRP A 61 -6.53 7.31 -8.61
C TRP A 61 -5.01 7.10 -8.60
N GLY A 62 -4.43 6.34 -9.53
CA GLY A 62 -2.98 6.13 -9.66
C GLY A 62 -2.33 5.35 -8.50
N ARG A 63 -3.12 4.67 -7.66
CA ARG A 63 -2.64 3.85 -6.53
C ARG A 63 -2.34 2.43 -6.98
N ASN A 64 -1.46 2.33 -7.99
CA ASN A 64 -1.15 1.07 -8.69
C ASN A 64 -0.54 0.01 -7.75
N ALA A 65 0.27 0.41 -6.78
CA ALA A 65 0.87 -0.51 -5.81
C ALA A 65 -0.17 -1.21 -4.92
N GLU A 66 -1.23 -0.48 -4.52
CA GLU A 66 -2.33 -1.05 -3.75
C GLU A 66 -3.21 -1.94 -4.60
N ALA A 67 -3.52 -1.52 -5.83
CA ALA A 67 -4.24 -2.36 -6.78
C ALA A 67 -3.49 -3.69 -7.02
N LEU A 68 -2.17 -3.66 -7.14
CA LEU A 68 -1.35 -4.87 -7.27
C LEU A 68 -1.40 -5.74 -6.02
N ALA A 69 -1.36 -5.16 -4.82
CA ALA A 69 -1.47 -5.91 -3.57
C ALA A 69 -2.82 -6.64 -3.46
N TRP A 70 -3.92 -5.97 -3.82
CA TRP A 70 -5.25 -6.57 -3.85
C TRP A 70 -5.36 -7.69 -4.89
N LEU A 71 -4.78 -7.52 -6.08
CA LEU A 71 -4.73 -8.57 -7.10
C LEU A 71 -3.86 -9.76 -6.68
N CYS A 72 -2.75 -9.53 -5.98
CA CYS A 72 -1.95 -10.61 -5.41
C CYS A 72 -2.76 -11.45 -4.42
N LEU A 73 -3.46 -10.79 -3.50
CA LEU A 73 -4.32 -11.45 -2.51
C LEU A 73 -5.46 -12.24 -3.19
N GLU A 74 -6.12 -11.65 -4.19
CA GLU A 74 -7.16 -12.34 -4.96
C GLU A 74 -6.61 -13.57 -5.68
N THR A 75 -5.41 -13.50 -6.26
CA THR A 75 -4.79 -14.67 -6.90
C THR A 75 -4.34 -15.75 -5.93
N GLU A 76 -4.10 -15.41 -4.65
CA GLU A 76 -3.81 -16.38 -3.60
C GLU A 76 -5.10 -17.05 -3.09
N LEU A 77 -6.18 -16.28 -2.92
CA LEU A 77 -7.47 -16.77 -2.46
C LEU A 77 -8.21 -17.56 -3.55
N ASN A 78 -8.11 -17.13 -4.81
CA ASN A 78 -8.80 -17.70 -5.95
C ASN A 78 -7.83 -17.93 -7.14
N PRO A 79 -7.05 -19.01 -7.12
CA PRO A 79 -6.01 -19.26 -8.14
C PRO A 79 -6.58 -19.61 -9.53
N THR A 80 -7.87 -19.95 -9.62
CA THR A 80 -8.55 -20.26 -10.89
C THR A 80 -9.04 -19.01 -11.62
N ASN A 81 -9.01 -17.84 -10.97
CA ASN A 81 -9.43 -16.57 -11.57
C ASN A 81 -8.39 -16.06 -12.59
N ILE A 82 -8.63 -16.37 -13.87
CA ILE A 82 -7.74 -16.01 -15.00
C ILE A 82 -7.67 -14.48 -15.17
N GLU A 83 -8.76 -13.77 -14.96
CA GLU A 83 -8.85 -12.31 -15.12
C GLU A 83 -7.96 -11.58 -14.10
N ALA A 84 -8.08 -11.93 -12.82
CA ALA A 84 -7.25 -11.36 -11.77
C ALA A 84 -5.75 -11.63 -12.02
N ARG A 85 -5.43 -12.83 -12.52
CA ARG A 85 -4.06 -13.21 -12.85
C ARG A 85 -3.51 -12.41 -14.04
N ALA A 86 -4.30 -12.22 -15.09
CA ALA A 86 -3.92 -11.41 -16.25
C ALA A 86 -3.72 -9.94 -15.86
N MET A 87 -4.64 -9.38 -15.07
CA MET A 87 -4.59 -8.00 -14.59
C MET A 87 -3.38 -7.77 -13.66
N LYS A 88 -3.07 -8.73 -12.79
CA LYS A 88 -1.85 -8.72 -11.96
C LYS A 88 -0.59 -8.64 -12.82
N GLU A 89 -0.46 -9.52 -13.82
CA GLU A 89 0.71 -9.54 -14.70
C GLU A 89 0.82 -8.25 -15.54
N GLN A 90 -0.30 -7.71 -16.00
CA GLN A 90 -0.34 -6.43 -16.71
C GLN A 90 0.10 -5.27 -15.81
N LEU A 91 -0.43 -5.19 -14.60
CA LEU A 91 -0.11 -4.12 -13.67
C LEU A 91 1.35 -4.21 -13.19
N LYS A 92 1.87 -5.43 -13.00
CA LYS A 92 3.28 -5.70 -12.68
C LYS A 92 4.23 -5.24 -13.79
N LYS A 93 3.85 -5.44 -15.07
CA LYS A 93 4.57 -4.90 -16.23
C LYS A 93 4.55 -3.38 -16.23
N GLN A 94 3.38 -2.76 -16.03
CA GLN A 94 3.23 -1.31 -15.98
C GLN A 94 4.04 -0.67 -14.83
N LEU A 95 4.07 -1.31 -13.66
CA LEU A 95 4.83 -0.88 -12.49
C LEU A 95 6.34 -1.09 -12.61
N ARG A 96 6.85 -1.68 -13.71
CA ARG A 96 8.26 -2.07 -13.87
C ARG A 96 8.78 -2.91 -12.69
N PHE A 97 7.99 -3.89 -12.23
CA PHE A 97 8.49 -4.96 -11.35
C PHE A 97 8.92 -6.19 -12.16
N ILE A 98 9.68 -5.97 -13.23
CA ILE A 98 10.50 -7.00 -13.87
C ILE A 98 11.95 -6.50 -13.75
N PRO A 99 12.83 -7.17 -12.99
CA PRO A 99 14.24 -7.14 -13.37
C PRO A 99 14.27 -7.88 -14.71
N ASP A 100 14.14 -7.13 -15.81
CA ASP A 100 14.28 -7.70 -17.14
C ASP A 100 15.60 -8.45 -17.15
N GLY A 101 15.58 -9.69 -17.66
CA GLY A 101 16.70 -10.61 -17.73
C GLY A 101 17.86 -10.15 -18.63
N ASN A 102 18.13 -8.85 -18.68
CA ASN A 102 19.48 -8.37 -18.89
C ASN A 102 20.18 -8.44 -17.54
N THR A 103 21.36 -9.03 -17.53
CA THR A 103 22.32 -9.03 -16.43
C THR A 103 22.53 -7.61 -15.89
N MET A 104 21.62 -7.15 -15.03
CA MET A 104 22.06 -6.53 -13.81
C MET A 104 22.84 -7.66 -13.18
N THR A 105 24.16 -7.56 -13.32
CA THR A 105 25.01 -7.92 -12.21
C THR A 105 24.19 -7.60 -10.98
N ILE A 106 23.81 -8.62 -10.22
CA ILE A 106 23.74 -8.45 -8.80
C ILE A 106 25.19 -8.05 -8.48
N THR A 107 25.57 -6.79 -8.73
CA THR A 107 26.36 -6.07 -7.78
C THR A 107 25.52 -6.27 -6.56
N LYS A 108 25.89 -7.28 -5.77
CA LYS A 108 25.76 -7.26 -4.34
C LYS A 108 25.84 -5.78 -4.02
N THR A 109 24.69 -5.13 -3.81
CA THR A 109 24.69 -3.86 -3.12
C THR A 109 25.25 -4.28 -1.79
N THR A 110 26.56 -4.11 -1.69
CA THR A 110 27.38 -4.24 -0.50
C THR A 110 26.49 -3.88 0.66
N GLU A 111 26.26 -4.87 1.53
CA GLU A 111 25.39 -4.83 2.68
C GLU A 111 25.81 -3.69 3.60
N GLY A 112 25.40 -2.48 3.22
CA GLY A 112 25.63 -1.23 3.90
C GLY A 112 24.25 -0.64 4.18
N PRO A 113 23.99 -0.17 5.41
CA PRO A 113 22.70 0.40 5.73
C PRO A 113 22.47 1.65 4.85
N VAL A 114 21.31 1.71 4.18
CA VAL A 114 20.88 2.84 3.30
C VAL A 114 20.99 4.18 4.03
N PHE A 115 20.88 4.16 5.35
CA PHE A 115 21.10 5.28 6.25
C PHE A 115 22.08 4.90 7.35
N ASN A 116 23.15 5.68 7.53
CA ASN A 116 24.13 5.42 8.58
C ASN A 116 23.57 5.86 9.95
N TRP A 117 23.11 4.91 10.76
CA TRP A 117 22.58 5.19 12.10
C TRP A 117 23.64 5.58 13.14
N GLY A 118 24.93 5.43 12.84
CA GLY A 118 26.04 5.82 13.72
C GLY A 118 25.88 5.27 15.15
N PRO A 119 25.81 6.12 16.19
CA PRO A 119 25.84 5.71 17.60
C PRO A 119 24.54 5.09 18.13
N VAL A 120 23.46 5.02 17.32
CA VAL A 120 22.21 4.40 17.77
C VAL A 120 22.36 2.88 17.70
N ALA A 121 22.61 2.22 18.83
CA ALA A 121 22.56 0.76 18.93
C ALA A 121 21.11 0.26 19.13
N GLY A 122 20.80 -0.94 18.65
CA GLY A 122 19.47 -1.56 18.84
C GLY A 122 18.34 -0.89 18.03
N MET A 123 17.11 -0.95 18.57
CA MET A 123 15.89 -0.33 18.00
C MET A 123 15.60 -0.70 16.53
N ARG A 124 16.00 -1.90 16.09
CA ARG A 124 15.93 -2.35 14.69
C ARG A 124 14.54 -2.17 14.06
N ARG A 125 13.48 -2.54 14.79
CA ARG A 125 12.09 -2.38 14.31
C ARG A 125 11.72 -0.91 14.11
N LEU A 126 12.09 -0.04 15.06
CA LEU A 126 11.82 1.39 14.95
C LEU A 126 12.57 2.01 13.79
N LYS A 127 13.86 1.69 13.62
CA LYS A 127 14.68 2.15 12.49
C LYS A 127 14.05 1.75 11.16
N ALA A 128 13.64 0.49 11.02
CA ALA A 128 12.99 0.01 9.79
C ALA A 128 11.69 0.75 9.49
N ILE A 129 10.86 1.02 10.52
CA ILE A 129 9.64 1.81 10.36
C ILE A 129 9.97 3.23 9.91
N VAL A 130 10.92 3.89 10.57
CA VAL A 130 11.32 5.27 10.24
C VAL A 130 11.95 5.35 8.84
N GLU A 131 12.83 4.42 8.48
CA GLU A 131 13.43 4.35 7.15
C GLU A 131 12.35 4.25 6.08
N ARG A 132 11.44 3.29 6.23
CA ARG A 132 10.42 3.00 5.22
C ARG A 132 9.37 4.09 5.08
N ASN A 133 8.96 4.69 6.20
CA ASN A 133 7.82 5.60 6.26
C ASN A 133 8.23 7.08 6.20
N ILE A 134 9.46 7.42 6.53
CA ILE A 134 9.92 8.81 6.62
C ILE A 134 11.12 9.05 5.72
N LEU A 135 12.20 8.28 5.91
CA LEU A 135 13.46 8.57 5.21
C LEU A 135 13.39 8.28 3.70
N LEU A 136 12.81 7.14 3.30
CA LEU A 136 12.67 6.78 1.89
C LEU A 136 11.73 7.74 1.13
N PRO A 137 10.52 8.07 1.63
CA PRO A 137 9.67 9.04 0.95
C PRO A 137 10.29 10.42 0.80
N LEU A 138 11.08 10.88 1.78
CA LEU A 138 11.79 12.16 1.71
C LEU A 138 12.98 12.12 0.73
N LYS A 139 13.64 10.97 0.58
CA LYS A 139 14.78 10.81 -0.33
C LYS A 139 14.34 10.61 -1.78
N GLU A 140 13.29 9.83 -2.01
CA GLU A 140 12.82 9.42 -3.34
C GLU A 140 11.42 9.98 -3.64
N HIS A 141 11.24 11.28 -3.42
CA HIS A 141 9.94 11.95 -3.51
C HIS A 141 9.20 11.66 -4.82
N GLU A 142 9.90 11.71 -5.95
CA GLU A 142 9.33 11.50 -7.28
C GLU A 142 8.71 10.10 -7.45
N MET A 143 9.30 9.07 -6.82
CA MET A 143 8.77 7.71 -6.86
C MET A 143 7.49 7.60 -6.03
N TYR A 144 7.46 8.19 -4.84
CA TYR A 144 6.31 8.13 -3.95
C TYR A 144 5.13 8.97 -4.45
N GLU A 145 5.38 10.13 -5.05
CA GLU A 145 4.35 10.95 -5.70
C GLU A 145 3.71 10.23 -6.89
N LYS A 146 4.50 9.60 -7.76
CA LYS A 146 3.98 8.83 -8.91
C LYS A 146 3.08 7.67 -8.50
N ASN A 147 3.30 7.10 -7.31
CA ASN A 147 2.53 5.99 -6.81
C ASN A 147 1.36 6.40 -5.88
N ASN A 148 1.10 7.71 -5.73
CA ASN A 148 0.08 8.25 -4.84
C ASN A 148 0.13 7.66 -3.41
N VAL A 149 1.33 7.34 -2.94
CA VAL A 149 1.54 6.79 -1.59
C VAL A 149 1.57 7.95 -0.60
N SER A 150 0.64 7.94 0.36
CA SER A 150 0.58 8.98 1.39
C SER A 150 1.79 8.90 2.31
N ILE A 151 2.56 9.99 2.39
CA ILE A 151 3.62 10.16 3.39
C ILE A 151 2.95 10.43 4.75
N PRO A 152 3.31 9.70 5.82
CA PRO A 152 2.78 9.96 7.15
C PRO A 152 3.18 11.35 7.63
N LYS A 153 2.19 12.10 8.13
CA LYS A 153 2.36 13.50 8.54
C LYS A 153 3.10 13.68 9.88
N GLY A 154 3.20 12.62 10.68
CA GLY A 154 3.84 12.67 11.99
C GLY A 154 4.11 11.29 12.57
N LEU A 155 5.04 11.23 13.52
CA LEU A 155 5.44 10.02 14.23
C LEU A 155 5.41 10.28 15.74
N LEU A 156 4.65 9.47 16.48
CA LEU A 156 4.61 9.52 17.95
C LEU A 156 5.50 8.42 18.53
N LEU A 157 6.53 8.82 19.30
CA LEU A 157 7.37 7.89 20.06
C LEU A 157 6.96 7.92 21.53
N TYR A 158 6.51 6.78 22.06
CA TYR A 158 6.09 6.65 23.46
C TYR A 158 6.84 5.51 24.17
N GLY A 159 6.90 5.58 25.51
CA GLY A 159 7.51 4.55 26.36
C GLY A 159 8.15 5.13 27.63
N PRO A 160 8.72 4.29 28.51
CA PRO A 160 9.31 4.74 29.77
C PRO A 160 10.48 5.72 29.58
N PRO A 161 10.77 6.61 30.54
CA PRO A 161 11.91 7.52 30.46
C PRO A 161 13.22 6.72 30.36
N GLY A 162 14.20 7.23 29.62
CA GLY A 162 15.50 6.55 29.42
C GLY A 162 15.58 5.59 28.22
N CYS A 163 14.50 5.29 27.50
CA CYS A 163 14.55 4.41 26.32
C CYS A 163 15.06 5.07 25.01
N GLY A 164 15.78 6.19 25.09
CA GLY A 164 16.42 6.82 23.92
C GLY A 164 15.49 7.46 22.89
N LYS A 165 14.22 7.74 23.21
CA LYS A 165 13.25 8.39 22.30
C LYS A 165 13.73 9.73 21.75
N THR A 166 14.24 10.62 22.60
CA THR A 166 14.80 11.90 22.16
C THR A 166 16.08 11.70 21.35
N PHE A 167 16.88 10.69 21.71
CA PHE A 167 18.15 10.39 21.05
C PHE A 167 17.95 9.93 19.60
N ILE A 168 16.99 9.02 19.36
CA ILE A 168 16.66 8.58 17.99
C ILE A 168 16.13 9.74 17.14
N VAL A 169 15.29 10.62 17.68
CA VAL A 169 14.76 11.77 16.92
C VAL A 169 15.87 12.76 16.55
N LYS A 170 16.78 13.06 17.48
CA LYS A 170 17.98 13.88 17.17
C LYS A 170 18.81 13.26 16.04
N ARG A 171 18.96 11.94 16.03
CA ARG A 171 19.68 11.25 14.95
C ARG A 171 18.95 11.34 13.61
N ILE A 172 17.62 11.19 13.61
CA ILE A 172 16.79 11.33 12.41
C ILE A 172 16.92 12.76 11.83
N ALA A 173 16.85 13.78 12.68
CA ALA A 173 17.06 15.17 12.26
C ALA A 173 18.45 15.36 11.63
N ALA A 174 19.50 14.80 12.23
CA ALA A 174 20.85 14.85 11.67
C ALA A 174 20.97 14.09 10.33
N LEU A 175 20.29 12.95 10.17
CA LEU A 175 20.25 12.19 8.91
C LEU A 175 19.59 12.97 7.78
N LEU A 176 18.52 13.71 8.10
CA LEU A 176 17.77 14.53 7.16
C LEU A 176 18.34 15.94 6.97
N ARG A 177 19.39 16.30 7.74
CA ARG A 177 19.93 17.67 7.82
C ARG A 177 18.86 18.72 8.18
N PHE A 178 17.95 18.34 9.08
CA PHE A 178 16.89 19.22 9.59
C PHE A 178 17.22 19.75 10.98
N HIS A 179 16.65 20.90 11.32
CA HIS A 179 16.72 21.46 12.67
C HIS A 179 15.80 20.67 13.61
N PHE A 180 16.35 20.25 14.76
CA PHE A 180 15.59 19.65 15.85
C PHE A 180 15.20 20.77 16.82
N ILE A 181 13.89 20.98 16.99
CA ILE A 181 13.27 22.00 17.85
C ILE A 181 12.72 21.31 19.09
#